data_AF-A0A3P7E0A7-F1
#
_entry.id   AF-A0A3P7E0A7-F1
#
_cell.length_a   1.000
_cell.length_b   1.000
_cell.length_c   1.000
_cell.angle_alpha   90.00
_cell.angle_beta   90.00
_cell.angle_gamma   90.00
#
_symmetry.space_group_name_H-M   'P 1'
#
loop_
_entity.id
_entity.type
_entity.pdbx_description
1 polymer ?
#
loop_
_entity_poly.entity_id
_entity_poly.type
_entity_poly.pdbx_seq_one_letter_code
_entity_poly.pdbx_strand_id
1 'polypeptide(L)'
;MQYFVIMYLNSNKELVLIVTLARWYFGPIRRVDAEKLLLLNNNEHGAFLVRDSESRQNDFSLSVRDGDAVKHYRVRQLDQGGFYIARRRSFCTLVELIAHYQREQDGLCVLLKHPCKRLDIPQTCTFTYDDQWEIDRRS
;
A
#
# COMPACT_ATOMS: atom_id res chain seq x y z
N MET A 1 -11.40 -3.83 11.36
CA MET A 1 -10.54 -4.19 10.21
C MET A 1 -10.53 -5.71 10.08
N GLN A 2 -10.99 -6.25 8.96
CA GLN A 2 -10.87 -7.67 8.69
C GLN A 2 -9.43 -7.94 8.24
N TYR A 3 -8.61 -8.46 9.14
CA TYR A 3 -7.28 -8.93 8.78
C TYR A 3 -7.46 -10.22 7.98
N PHE A 4 -7.18 -10.17 6.68
CA PHE A 4 -7.00 -11.39 5.91
C PHE A 4 -5.60 -11.94 6.21
N VAL A 5 -5.56 -13.06 6.91
CA VAL A 5 -4.34 -13.85 7.10
C VAL A 5 -4.12 -14.64 5.82
N ILE A 6 -3.15 -14.24 5.01
CA ILE A 6 -2.70 -15.07 3.90
C ILE A 6 -1.44 -15.79 4.33
N MET A 7 -1.53 -17.11 4.40
CA MET A 7 -0.39 -17.98 4.63
C MET A 7 0.30 -18.23 3.30
N TYR A 8 1.62 -18.07 3.26
CA TYR A 8 2.43 -18.52 2.13
C TYR A 8 3.58 -19.39 2.61
N LEU A 9 3.94 -20.35 1.78
CA LEU A 9 5.12 -21.19 1.94
C LEU A 9 6.35 -20.42 1.47
N ASN A 10 7.33 -20.25 2.35
CA ASN A 10 8.65 -19.73 1.95
C ASN A 10 9.45 -20.80 1.18
N SER A 11 10.66 -20.45 0.71
CA SER A 11 11.57 -21.39 0.04
C SER A 11 11.99 -22.59 0.91
N ASN A 12 11.88 -22.49 2.25
CA ASN A 12 12.13 -23.58 3.19
C ASN A 12 10.89 -24.45 3.45
N LYS A 13 9.78 -24.23 2.72
CA LYS A 13 8.49 -24.87 2.96
C LYS A 13 7.91 -24.63 4.36
N GLU A 14 8.19 -23.48 4.94
CA GLU A 14 7.54 -23.05 6.18
C GLU A 14 6.38 -22.11 5.87
N LEU A 15 5.25 -22.33 6.55
CA LEU A 15 4.13 -21.38 6.53
C LEU A 15 4.54 -20.15 7.32
N VAL A 16 4.81 -19.06 6.60
CA VAL A 16 5.15 -17.78 7.23
C VAL A 16 3.87 -17.00 7.45
N LEU A 17 3.58 -16.71 8.72
CA LEU A 17 2.51 -15.80 9.13
C LEU A 17 2.97 -14.37 8.89
N ILE A 18 2.61 -13.79 7.75
CA ILE A 18 2.76 -12.35 7.55
C ILE A 18 1.51 -11.69 8.16
N VAL A 19 1.55 -11.40 9.46
CA VAL A 19 0.48 -10.71 10.23
C VAL A 19 0.14 -9.31 9.67
N THR A 20 0.91 -8.83 8.70
CA THR A 20 0.87 -7.47 8.19
C THR A 20 0.97 -7.50 6.66
N LEU A 21 -0.15 -7.39 5.93
CA LEU A 21 -0.13 -6.79 4.60
C LEU A 21 0.76 -5.54 4.72
N ALA A 22 1.91 -5.55 4.04
CA ALA A 22 3.01 -4.65 4.36
C ALA A 22 2.47 -3.23 4.52
N ARG A 23 2.76 -2.53 5.62
CA ARG A 23 2.03 -1.30 6.02
C ARG A 23 2.00 -0.22 4.94
N TRP A 24 2.94 -0.28 3.99
CA TRP A 24 3.07 0.58 2.83
C TRP A 24 2.20 0.18 1.63
N TYR A 25 1.65 -1.02 1.54
CA TYR A 25 0.78 -1.45 0.45
C TYR A 25 -0.68 -1.04 0.73
N PHE A 26 -1.28 -0.28 -0.19
CA PHE A 26 -2.63 0.29 -0.06
C PHE A 26 -3.64 -0.33 -1.04
N GLY A 27 -3.23 -1.29 -1.87
CA GLY A 27 -4.12 -1.92 -2.83
C GLY A 27 -4.57 -0.98 -3.95
N PRO A 28 -5.80 -1.13 -4.47
CA PRO A 28 -6.31 -0.39 -5.62
C PRO A 28 -6.81 1.01 -5.22
N ILE A 29 -5.91 1.88 -4.77
CA ILE A 29 -6.21 3.29 -4.55
C ILE A 29 -5.81 4.15 -5.76
N ARG A 30 -6.59 5.20 -6.02
CA ARG A 30 -6.32 6.13 -7.13
C ARG A 30 -5.11 7.00 -6.83
N ARG A 31 -4.47 7.52 -7.89
CA ARG A 31 -3.36 8.48 -7.77
C ARG A 31 -3.70 9.65 -6.86
N VAL A 32 -4.87 10.25 -7.08
CA VAL A 32 -5.34 11.43 -6.33
C VAL A 32 -5.56 11.09 -4.85
N ASP A 33 -6.04 9.89 -4.54
CA ASP A 33 -6.27 9.48 -3.16
C ASP A 33 -4.93 9.20 -2.44
N ALA A 34 -3.96 8.62 -3.16
CA ALA A 34 -2.60 8.47 -2.66
C ALA A 34 -1.91 9.81 -2.36
N GLU A 35 -2.08 10.80 -3.24
CA GLU A 35 -1.56 12.16 -3.05
C GLU A 35 -2.16 12.79 -1.78
N LYS A 36 -3.49 12.73 -1.62
CA LYS A 36 -4.18 13.24 -0.42
C LYS A 36 -3.66 12.59 0.86
N LEU A 37 -3.55 11.26 0.88
CA LEU A 37 -3.08 10.51 2.04
C LEU A 37 -1.64 10.88 2.42
N LEU A 38 -0.74 10.95 1.44
CA LEU A 38 0.66 11.30 1.68
C LEU A 38 0.82 12.74 2.17
N LEU A 39 0.01 13.68 1.69
CA LEU A 39 0.07 15.09 2.07
C LEU A 39 -0.58 15.41 3.42
N LEU A 40 -1.18 14.43 4.10
CA LEU A 40 -1.67 14.62 5.47
C LEU A 40 -0.52 15.00 6.43
N ASN A 41 -0.83 15.83 7.42
CA ASN A 41 0.15 16.36 8.39
C ASN A 41 0.86 15.28 9.21
N ASN A 42 0.29 14.08 9.32
CA ASN A 42 0.88 12.97 10.06
C ASN A 42 1.96 12.21 9.27
N ASN A 43 2.12 12.49 7.98
CA ASN A 43 3.15 11.95 7.11
C ASN A 43 4.25 12.98 6.90
N GLU A 44 5.50 12.53 6.81
CA GLU A 44 6.68 13.39 6.69
C GLU A 44 7.36 13.23 5.33
N HIS A 45 8.30 14.11 4.99
CA HIS A 45 9.15 13.96 3.81
C HIS A 45 9.84 12.58 3.80
N GLY A 46 9.73 11.85 2.69
CA GLY A 46 10.17 10.45 2.56
C GLY A 46 9.11 9.42 2.94
N ALA A 47 7.89 9.84 3.31
CA ALA A 47 6.76 8.94 3.47
C ALA A 47 6.36 8.32 2.12
N PHE A 48 5.96 7.04 2.12
CA PHE A 48 5.65 6.34 0.87
C PHE A 48 4.53 5.32 0.99
N LEU A 49 3.92 5.00 -0.14
CA LEU A 49 3.00 3.87 -0.27
C LEU A 49 3.14 3.22 -1.65
N VAL A 50 2.75 1.95 -1.74
CA VAL A 50 2.61 1.20 -2.97
C VAL A 50 1.13 0.96 -3.21
N ARG A 51 0.68 1.22 -4.43
CA ARG A 51 -0.70 1.00 -4.89
C ARG A 51 -0.70 0.27 -6.22
N ASP A 52 -1.83 -0.28 -6.59
CA ASP A 52 -2.00 -0.86 -7.92
C ASP A 52 -1.97 0.24 -8.99
N SER A 53 -1.43 -0.07 -10.17
CA SER A 53 -1.37 0.88 -11.28
C SER A 53 -2.74 1.03 -11.94
N GLU A 54 -3.26 2.26 -11.99
CA GLU A 54 -4.50 2.58 -12.73
C GLU A 54 -4.33 2.40 -14.24
N SER A 55 -3.11 2.52 -14.75
CA SER A 55 -2.84 2.56 -16.20
C SER A 55 -2.58 1.19 -16.83
N ARG A 56 -2.17 0.20 -16.02
CA ARG A 56 -1.80 -1.14 -16.50
C ARG A 56 -2.09 -2.17 -15.42
N GLN A 57 -2.84 -3.19 -15.81
CA GLN A 57 -3.09 -4.36 -14.97
C GLN A 57 -1.75 -5.02 -14.58
N ASN A 58 -1.67 -5.51 -13.34
CA ASN A 58 -0.52 -6.19 -12.73
C ASN A 58 0.74 -5.34 -12.49
N ASP A 59 0.77 -4.07 -12.90
CA ASP A 59 1.81 -3.15 -12.48
C ASP A 59 1.46 -2.46 -11.16
N PHE A 60 2.48 -1.99 -10.44
CA PHE A 60 2.32 -1.20 -9.23
C PHE A 60 2.80 0.24 -9.44
N SER A 61 2.42 1.11 -8.53
CA SER A 61 2.92 2.48 -8.44
C SER A 61 3.44 2.75 -7.03
N LEU A 62 4.70 3.16 -6.93
CA LEU A 62 5.28 3.69 -5.70
C LEU A 62 5.04 5.20 -5.68
N SER A 63 4.34 5.68 -4.65
CA SER A 63 4.08 7.11 -4.44
C SER A 63 4.88 7.58 -3.23
N VAL A 64 5.62 8.67 -3.37
CA VAL A 64 6.58 9.15 -2.37
C VAL A 64 6.35 10.64 -2.11
N ARG A 65 6.26 11.03 -0.85
CA ARG A 65 6.21 12.44 -0.44
C ARG A 65 7.60 13.06 -0.48
N ASP A 66 7.72 14.17 -1.20
CA ASP A 66 8.91 14.98 -1.30
C ASP A 66 8.54 16.44 -0.98
N GLY A 67 8.66 16.79 0.31
CA GLY A 67 8.22 18.09 0.82
C GLY A 67 6.70 18.22 0.74
N ASP A 68 6.24 19.22 -0.03
CA ASP A 68 4.82 19.51 -0.28
C ASP A 68 4.29 18.91 -1.59
N ALA A 69 5.11 18.08 -2.25
CA ALA A 69 4.74 17.39 -3.48
C ALA A 69 4.77 15.86 -3.29
N VAL A 70 4.09 15.17 -4.21
CA VAL A 70 4.14 13.70 -4.30
C VAL A 70 4.68 13.31 -5.68
N LYS A 71 5.66 12.41 -5.68
CA LYS A 71 6.24 11.80 -6.89
C LYS A 71 5.73 10.37 -7.04
N HIS A 72 5.49 9.95 -8.28
CA HIS A 72 5.01 8.61 -8.59
C HIS A 72 5.98 7.89 -9.51
N TYR A 73 6.39 6.70 -9.10
CA TYR A 73 7.25 5.81 -9.84
C TYR A 73 6.48 4.56 -10.22
N ARG A 74 6.56 4.18 -11.48
CA ARG A 74 5.94 2.95 -11.94
C ARG A 74 6.85 1.77 -11.61
N VAL A 75 6.31 0.81 -10.87
CA VAL A 75 6.97 -0.45 -10.55
C VAL A 75 6.42 -1.49 -11.52
N ARG A 76 7.27 -1.94 -12.44
CA ARG A 76 6.91 -2.88 -13.50
C ARG A 76 7.29 -4.29 -13.10
N GLN A 77 6.53 -5.26 -13.57
CA GLN A 77 6.88 -6.67 -13.47
C GLN A 77 7.70 -7.11 -14.70
N LEU A 78 8.66 -8.02 -14.50
CA LEU A 78 9.33 -8.72 -15.60
C LEU A 78 8.55 -9.98 -16.00
N ASP A 79 8.65 -10.40 -17.25
CA ASP A 79 7.94 -11.58 -17.77
C ASP A 79 8.32 -12.88 -17.02
N GLN A 80 9.57 -12.96 -16.53
CA GLN A 80 10.09 -14.09 -15.76
C GLN A 80 9.87 -13.96 -14.24
N GLY A 81 9.10 -12.96 -13.80
CA GLY A 81 8.98 -12.60 -12.39
C GLY A 81 10.00 -11.54 -11.95
N GLY A 82 9.70 -10.89 -10.83
CA GLY A 82 10.48 -9.79 -10.28
C GLY A 82 9.97 -8.40 -10.69
N PHE A 83 10.50 -7.39 -10.01
CA PHE A 83 10.01 -6.01 -10.01
C PHE A 83 11.13 -5.01 -10.24
N TYR A 84 10.85 -3.93 -10.96
CA TYR A 84 11.80 -2.84 -11.18
C TYR A 84 11.12 -1.48 -11.37
N ILE A 85 11.81 -0.41 -10.97
CA ILE A 85 11.47 0.96 -11.37
C ILE A 85 12.33 1.36 -12.59
N ALA A 86 13.63 1.03 -12.56
CA ALA A 86 14.57 1.24 -13.64
C ALA A 86 15.17 -0.11 -14.07
N ARG A 87 15.25 -0.38 -15.38
CA ARG A 87 15.72 -1.69 -15.91
C ARG A 87 17.12 -2.10 -15.45
N ARG A 88 17.95 -1.14 -15.03
CA ARG A 88 19.30 -1.40 -14.49
C ARG A 88 19.30 -2.25 -13.22
N ARG A 89 18.19 -2.29 -12.48
CA ARG A 89 18.09 -3.00 -11.21
C ARG A 89 16.70 -3.60 -11.03
N SER A 90 16.67 -4.92 -10.88
CA SER A 90 15.46 -5.69 -10.62
C SER A 90 15.57 -6.42 -9.28
N PHE A 91 14.42 -6.77 -8.72
CA PHE A 91 14.27 -7.41 -7.41
C PHE A 91 13.32 -8.59 -7.55
N CYS A 92 13.50 -9.64 -6.75
CA CYS A 92 12.62 -10.80 -6.82
C CYS A 92 11.25 -10.48 -6.22
N THR A 93 11.21 -9.62 -5.20
CA THR A 93 9.97 -9.23 -4.50
C THR A 93 9.81 -7.71 -4.37
N LEU A 94 8.58 -7.24 -4.21
CA LEU A 94 8.32 -5.83 -3.86
C LEU A 94 8.98 -5.45 -2.52
N VAL A 95 9.07 -6.38 -1.57
CA VAL A 95 9.70 -6.15 -0.27
C VAL A 95 11.18 -5.82 -0.44
N GLU A 96 11.90 -6.57 -1.27
CA GLU A 96 13.31 -6.30 -1.60
C GLU A 96 13.49 -4.95 -2.32
N LEU A 97 12.59 -4.63 -3.25
CA LEU A 97 12.58 -3.34 -3.95
C LEU A 97 12.45 -2.19 -2.95
N ILE A 98 11.49 -2.27 -2.01
CA ILE A 98 11.31 -1.25 -0.98
C ILE A 98 12.51 -1.18 -0.05
N ALA A 99 13.02 -2.31 0.44
CA ALA A 99 14.19 -2.36 1.32
C ALA A 99 15.46 -1.79 0.67
N HIS A 100 15.58 -1.92 -0.66
CA HIS A 100 16.63 -1.25 -1.43
C HIS A 100 16.48 0.27 -1.41
N TYR A 101 15.31 0.78 -1.78
CA TYR A 101 15.04 2.21 -1.83
C TYR A 101 14.92 2.90 -0.46
N GLN A 102 14.87 2.11 0.62
CA GLN A 102 15.05 2.58 2.00
C GLN A 102 16.53 2.77 2.39
N ARG A 103 17.48 2.17 1.66
CA ARG A 103 18.93 2.27 1.91
C ARG A 103 19.62 3.22 0.93
N GLU A 104 19.23 3.20 -0.34
CA GLU A 104 19.81 4.02 -1.41
C GLU A 104 18.71 4.68 -2.24
N GLN A 105 18.89 5.95 -2.62
CA GLN A 105 17.90 6.63 -3.48
C GLN A 105 17.85 6.03 -4.88
N ASP A 106 18.99 5.63 -5.45
CA ASP A 106 19.12 4.98 -6.76
C ASP A 106 18.20 5.57 -7.85
N GLY A 107 18.12 6.92 -7.91
CA GLY A 107 17.34 7.69 -8.88
C GLY A 107 15.93 8.11 -8.43
N LEU A 108 15.48 7.77 -7.23
CA LEU A 108 14.29 8.38 -6.62
C LEU A 108 14.59 9.83 -6.18
N CYS A 109 13.54 10.62 -6.01
CA CYS A 109 13.64 12.01 -5.55
C CYS A 109 14.19 12.08 -4.11
N VAL A 110 13.82 11.11 -3.27
CA VAL A 110 14.17 11.03 -1.86
C VAL A 110 14.29 9.58 -1.44
N LEU A 111 14.97 9.35 -0.31
CA LEU A 111 15.06 8.02 0.31
C LEU A 111 13.70 7.65 0.92
N LEU A 112 13.28 6.38 0.78
CA LEU A 112 12.09 5.90 1.45
C LEU A 112 12.35 5.79 2.96
N LYS A 113 11.59 6.54 3.77
CA LYS A 113 11.78 6.54 5.23
C LYS A 113 10.72 5.71 5.93
N HIS A 114 9.45 6.12 5.81
CA HIS A 114 8.36 5.55 6.59
C HIS A 114 7.15 5.21 5.71
N PRO A 115 6.46 4.08 5.93
CA PRO A 115 5.17 3.82 5.31
C PRO A 115 4.15 4.93 5.62
N CYS A 116 3.32 5.27 4.64
CA CYS A 116 2.21 6.21 4.81
C CYS A 116 1.26 5.72 5.91
N LYS A 117 0.93 6.61 6.84
CA LYS A 117 -0.05 6.33 7.89
C LYS A 117 -1.45 6.34 7.27
N ARG A 118 -2.17 5.22 7.40
CA ARG A 118 -3.60 5.16 7.11
C ARG A 118 -4.33 6.00 8.15
N LEU A 119 -5.22 6.90 7.72
CA LEU A 119 -6.22 7.44 8.65
C LEU A 119 -7.21 6.31 8.90
N ASP A 120 -7.30 5.86 10.15
CA ASP A 120 -8.43 5.06 10.60
C ASP A 120 -9.66 5.96 10.57
N ILE A 121 -10.32 6.06 9.42
CA ILE A 121 -11.69 6.56 9.39
C ILE A 121 -12.51 5.39 9.92
N PRO A 122 -13.18 5.49 11.09
CA PRO A 122 -14.16 4.50 11.46
C PRO A 122 -15.22 4.51 10.36
N GLN A 123 -15.23 3.48 9.53
CA GLN A 123 -16.32 3.22 8.61
C GLN A 123 -17.54 2.91 9.48
N THR A 124 -18.24 3.94 9.91
CA THR A 124 -19.68 3.82 10.12
C THR A 124 -20.27 3.67 8.73
N CYS A 125 -20.25 2.44 8.25
CA CYS A 125 -21.21 1.97 7.26
C CYS A 125 -22.58 2.01 7.93
N THR A 126 -23.12 3.20 8.21
CA THR A 126 -24.51 3.36 8.61
C THR A 126 -25.37 3.25 7.36
N PHE A 127 -25.38 2.04 6.80
CA PHE A 127 -26.41 1.50 5.90
C PHE A 127 -26.46 -0.02 6.12
N THR A 128 -26.65 -0.42 7.37
CA THR A 128 -27.39 -1.65 7.66
C THR A 128 -28.66 -1.22 8.35
N TYR A 129 -29.75 -1.44 7.63
CA TYR A 129 -31.11 -1.49 8.13
C TYR A 129 -31.09 -2.19 9.49
N ASP A 130 -31.28 -1.41 10.56
CA ASP A 130 -31.63 -1.96 11.86
C ASP A 130 -33.13 -2.29 11.80
N ASP A 131 -33.45 -3.25 10.92
CA ASP A 131 -34.73 -3.94 10.85
C ASP A 131 -34.77 -4.92 12.02
N GLN A 132 -35.01 -4.40 13.23
CA GLN A 132 -35.64 -5.11 14.36
C GLN A 132 -35.51 -4.27 15.64
N TRP A 133 -36.44 -3.34 15.82
CA TRP A 133 -37.00 -3.14 17.14
C TRP A 133 -38.52 -3.11 16.95
N GLU A 134 -39.12 -4.29 16.72
CA GLU A 134 -40.57 -4.43 16.86
C GLU A 134 -40.94 -3.99 18.28
N ILE A 135 -41.48 -2.77 18.38
CA ILE A 135 -42.16 -2.33 19.59
C ILE A 135 -43.49 -3.08 19.60
N ASP A 136 -43.66 -3.97 20.57
CA ASP A 136 -44.90 -4.72 20.77
C ASP A 136 -46.07 -3.73 20.81
N ARG A 137 -47.06 -3.92 19.92
CA ARG A 137 -48.20 -3.00 19.75
C ARG A 137 -49.33 -3.26 20.76
N ARG A 138 -49.01 -3.77 21.94
CA ARG A 138 -50.02 -3.95 23.00
C ARG A 138 -50.05 -2.70 23.88
N SER A 139 -51.25 -2.10 23.90
CA SER A 139 -51.64 -0.83 24.50
C SER A 139 -51.27 -0.65 25.96
#